data_AF-A0A396H3K5-F1
#
_entry.id   AF-A0A396H3K5-F1
#
_cell.length_a   1.000
_cell.length_b   1.000
_cell.length_c   1.000
_cell.angle_alpha   90.00
_cell.angle_beta   90.00
_cell.angle_gamma   90.00
#
_symmetry.space_group_name_H-M   'P 1'
#
loop_
_entity.id
_entity.type
_entity.pdbx_description
1 polymer ?
#
loop_
_entity_poly.entity_id
_entity_poly.type
_entity_poly.pdbx_seq_one_letter_code
_entity_poly.pdbx_strand_id
1 'polypeptide(L)'
;MLCFVSTLLSLFASYLSKKVWKKNMGALYYLISNFCTPSTKSKRKPMQTVEIKVKMDCDGCERRVRNAVATMKGVKSVEINRKQSKVTVNGFVDPNMVLKRVRSTGKKRAEFWPYVPQHVVTFPHASGVYDKRAPAGHVKNVQTFPASIDTEEKLMSYFSEDNVNACSIM
;
A
#
# COMPACT_ATOMS: atom_id res chain seq x y z
N MET A 1 -15.39 -21.24 -65.67
CA MET A 1 -13.98 -21.16 -65.20
C MET A 1 -13.48 -19.74 -64.92
N LEU A 2 -14.32 -18.69 -64.86
CA LEU A 2 -13.88 -17.31 -64.59
C LEU A 2 -14.16 -16.80 -63.16
N CYS A 3 -14.98 -17.47 -62.36
CA CYS A 3 -15.30 -17.03 -60.99
C CYS A 3 -14.21 -17.39 -59.95
N PHE A 4 -13.37 -18.40 -60.21
CA PHE A 4 -12.34 -18.85 -59.26
C PHE A 4 -11.09 -17.96 -59.24
N VAL A 5 -10.81 -17.24 -60.32
CA VAL A 5 -9.63 -16.36 -60.41
C VAL A 5 -9.89 -15.00 -59.73
N SER A 6 -11.15 -14.54 -59.71
CA SER A 6 -11.56 -13.26 -59.11
C SER A 6 -11.50 -13.27 -57.57
N THR A 7 -11.87 -14.39 -56.94
CA THR A 7 -11.81 -14.55 -55.48
C THR A 7 -10.38 -14.70 -54.95
N LEU A 8 -9.47 -15.29 -55.75
CA LEU A 8 -8.05 -15.38 -55.40
C LEU A 8 -7.32 -14.03 -55.51
N LEU A 9 -7.67 -13.20 -56.49
CA LEU A 9 -7.04 -11.88 -56.66
C LEU A 9 -7.47 -10.88 -55.56
N SER A 10 -8.71 -10.96 -55.09
CA SER A 10 -9.23 -10.14 -54.00
C SER A 10 -8.67 -10.54 -52.62
N LEU A 11 -8.46 -11.84 -52.38
CA LEU A 11 -7.74 -12.33 -51.19
C LEU A 11 -6.24 -11.93 -51.23
N PHE A 12 -5.59 -11.93 -52.39
CA PHE A 12 -4.22 -11.46 -52.54
C PHE A 12 -4.07 -9.95 -52.33
N ALA A 13 -5.02 -9.13 -52.81
CA ALA A 13 -5.01 -7.68 -52.58
C ALA A 13 -5.19 -7.31 -51.10
N SER A 14 -6.05 -8.04 -50.38
CA SER A 14 -6.24 -7.86 -48.94
C SER A 14 -5.02 -8.34 -48.12
N TYR A 15 -4.30 -9.36 -48.61
CA TYR A 15 -3.06 -9.85 -47.99
C TYR A 15 -1.87 -8.92 -48.21
N LEU A 16 -1.73 -8.30 -49.40
CA LEU A 16 -0.65 -7.33 -49.65
C LEU A 16 -0.84 -6.04 -48.85
N SER A 17 -2.07 -5.55 -48.67
CA SER A 17 -2.34 -4.34 -47.87
C SER A 17 -1.97 -4.50 -46.39
N LYS A 18 -2.20 -5.68 -45.80
CA LYS A 18 -1.81 -6.00 -44.41
C LYS A 18 -0.29 -6.22 -44.23
N LYS A 19 0.43 -6.65 -45.27
CA LYS A 19 1.87 -6.96 -45.18
C LYS A 19 2.78 -5.75 -45.42
N VAL A 20 2.33 -4.77 -46.21
CA VAL A 20 3.05 -3.50 -46.41
C VAL A 20 2.96 -2.61 -45.16
N TRP A 21 1.81 -2.57 -44.49
CA TRP A 21 1.63 -1.75 -43.27
C TRP A 21 2.43 -2.26 -42.06
N LYS A 22 2.78 -3.56 -42.03
CA LYS A 22 3.57 -4.17 -40.94
C LYS A 22 5.08 -3.93 -41.05
N LYS A 23 5.60 -3.53 -42.21
CA LYS A 23 7.05 -3.36 -42.43
C LYS A 23 7.59 -1.96 -42.10
N ASN A 24 6.75 -0.92 -42.05
CA ASN A 24 7.20 0.46 -41.79
C ASN A 24 6.92 0.99 -40.37
N MET A 25 6.38 0.16 -39.47
CA MET A 25 6.15 0.54 -38.05
C MET A 25 7.36 0.33 -37.12
N GLY A 26 8.52 -0.08 -37.63
CA GLY A 26 9.73 -0.26 -36.82
C GLY A 26 10.49 1.04 -36.56
N ALA A 27 10.64 1.89 -37.58
CA ALA A 27 11.44 3.11 -37.50
C ALA A 27 10.75 4.21 -36.67
N LEU A 28 9.43 4.37 -36.81
CA LEU A 28 8.66 5.31 -36.00
C LEU A 28 8.67 4.91 -34.51
N TYR A 29 8.64 3.62 -34.18
CA TYR A 29 8.73 3.15 -32.79
C TYR A 29 10.12 3.43 -32.18
N TYR A 30 11.19 3.27 -32.95
CA TYR A 30 12.58 3.58 -32.54
C TYR A 30 12.85 5.09 -32.34
N LEU A 31 12.15 5.94 -33.11
CA LEU A 31 12.28 7.40 -32.98
C LEU A 31 11.41 7.93 -31.83
N ILE A 32 10.24 7.34 -31.59
CA ILE A 32 9.38 7.66 -30.45
C ILE A 32 10.04 7.22 -29.12
N SER A 33 10.79 6.11 -29.10
CA SER A 33 11.49 5.65 -27.88
C SER A 33 12.62 6.56 -27.41
N ASN A 34 13.20 7.37 -28.31
CA ASN A 34 14.28 8.30 -27.95
C ASN A 34 13.77 9.65 -27.42
N PHE A 35 12.55 10.06 -27.78
CA PHE A 35 12.00 11.37 -27.41
C PHE A 35 10.92 11.32 -26.31
N CYS A 36 10.30 10.16 -26.08
CA CYS A 36 9.31 10.02 -25.02
C CYS A 36 9.89 9.21 -23.87
N THR A 37 10.77 9.83 -23.08
CA THR A 37 10.90 9.40 -21.69
C THR A 37 9.49 9.51 -21.09
N PRO A 38 8.84 8.43 -20.61
CA PRO A 38 7.65 8.60 -19.81
C PRO A 38 8.08 9.37 -18.58
N SER A 39 7.83 10.68 -18.61
CA SER A 39 7.80 11.54 -17.44
C SER A 39 6.75 10.92 -16.54
N THR A 40 7.17 9.97 -15.71
CA THR A 40 6.38 9.46 -14.61
C THR A 40 6.06 10.69 -13.79
N LYS A 41 4.81 11.16 -13.86
CA LYS A 41 4.32 12.21 -12.98
C LYS A 41 4.46 11.63 -11.58
N SER A 42 5.56 11.95 -10.92
CA SER A 42 5.87 11.52 -9.57
C SER A 42 4.76 12.07 -8.68
N LYS A 43 3.74 11.24 -8.40
CA LYS A 43 2.79 11.53 -7.33
C LYS A 43 3.63 11.72 -6.07
N ARG A 44 3.74 12.97 -5.61
CA ARG A 44 4.48 13.29 -4.40
C ARG A 44 3.79 12.56 -3.27
N LYS A 45 4.47 11.57 -2.69
CA LYS A 45 3.95 10.85 -1.53
C LYS A 45 3.81 11.83 -0.37
N PRO A 46 2.75 11.73 0.45
CA PRO A 46 2.68 12.53 1.66
C PRO A 46 3.84 12.19 2.60
N MET A 47 4.20 13.14 3.45
CA MET A 47 5.16 12.85 4.52
C MET A 47 4.51 11.87 5.50
N GLN A 48 5.17 10.75 5.77
CA GLN A 48 4.68 9.70 6.66
C GLN A 48 5.70 9.39 7.74
N THR A 49 5.18 9.05 8.92
CA THR A 49 5.94 8.51 10.05
C THR A 49 5.63 7.02 10.14
N VAL A 50 6.63 6.19 9.90
CA VAL A 50 6.50 4.74 9.90
C VAL A 50 7.24 4.17 11.09
N GLU A 51 6.51 3.46 11.93
CA GLU A 51 7.06 2.82 13.14
C GLU A 51 7.13 1.31 12.94
N ILE A 52 8.31 0.74 13.16
CA ILE A 52 8.59 -0.69 12.94
C ILE A 52 9.18 -1.29 14.22
N LYS A 53 8.62 -2.42 14.63
CA LYS A 53 9.14 -3.25 15.72
C LYS A 53 10.23 -4.18 15.17
N VAL A 54 11.45 -4.05 15.70
CA VAL A 54 12.63 -4.81 15.25
C VAL A 54 13.47 -5.22 16.46
N LYS A 55 13.64 -6.54 16.67
CA LYS A 55 14.52 -7.06 17.72
C LYS A 55 16.00 -6.77 17.39
N MET A 56 16.65 -5.98 18.24
CA MET A 56 18.07 -5.64 18.12
C MET A 56 18.81 -5.95 19.41
N ASP A 57 19.76 -6.88 19.34
CA ASP A 57 20.53 -7.34 20.50
C ASP A 57 21.89 -6.63 20.61
N CYS A 58 22.39 -6.06 19.51
CA CYS A 58 23.77 -5.59 19.38
C CYS A 58 23.89 -4.21 18.70
N ASP A 59 24.97 -3.47 19.00
CA ASP A 59 25.24 -2.16 18.38
C ASP A 59 25.46 -2.27 16.87
N GLY A 60 26.08 -3.37 16.42
CA GLY A 60 26.23 -3.67 15.01
C GLY A 60 24.89 -3.87 14.29
N CYS A 61 23.90 -4.40 14.99
CA CYS A 61 22.56 -4.64 14.50
C CYS A 61 21.84 -3.30 14.27
N GLU A 62 21.95 -2.38 15.22
CA GLU A 62 21.45 -1.02 15.13
C GLU A 62 22.07 -0.27 13.96
N ARG A 63 23.41 -0.28 13.85
CA ARG A 63 24.13 0.39 12.75
C ARG A 63 23.72 -0.13 11.38
N ARG A 64 23.60 -1.45 11.23
CA ARG A 64 23.14 -2.08 9.97
C ARG A 64 21.73 -1.62 9.59
N VAL A 65 20.79 -1.61 10.53
CA VAL A 65 19.41 -1.17 10.27
C VAL A 65 19.36 0.34 9.97
N ARG A 66 20.07 1.16 10.75
CA ARG A 66 20.17 2.62 10.52
C ARG A 66 20.66 2.91 9.10
N ASN A 67 21.77 2.31 8.71
CA ASN A 67 22.37 2.52 7.38
C ASN A 67 21.46 1.99 6.26
N ALA A 68 20.83 0.84 6.47
CA ALA A 68 19.91 0.26 5.50
C ALA A 68 18.68 1.15 5.22
N VAL A 69 18.14 1.80 6.25
CA VAL A 69 16.99 2.71 6.12
C VAL A 69 17.43 4.08 5.62
N ALA A 70 18.55 4.62 6.12
CA ALA A 70 19.06 5.94 5.71
C ALA A 70 19.43 6.00 4.21
N THR A 71 19.85 4.88 3.63
CA THR A 71 20.14 4.77 2.19
C THR A 71 18.89 4.75 1.29
N MET A 72 17.67 4.67 1.86
CA MET A 72 16.44 4.68 1.08
C MET A 72 16.10 6.09 0.55
N LYS A 73 15.64 6.15 -0.70
CA LYS A 73 15.16 7.39 -1.31
C LYS A 73 13.92 7.91 -0.58
N GLY A 74 13.95 9.18 -0.18
CA GLY A 74 12.82 9.88 0.45
C GLY A 74 12.80 9.88 1.98
N VAL A 75 13.76 9.24 2.64
CA VAL A 75 13.91 9.29 4.11
C VAL A 75 14.50 10.63 4.53
N LYS A 76 13.91 11.27 5.55
CA LYS A 76 14.39 12.52 6.15
C LYS A 76 15.15 12.26 7.45
N SER A 77 14.55 11.52 8.38
CA SER A 77 15.16 11.18 9.66
C SER A 77 14.84 9.75 10.07
N VAL A 78 15.77 9.15 10.83
CA VAL A 78 15.67 7.79 11.35
C VAL A 78 16.03 7.82 12.83
N GLU A 79 15.08 7.46 13.67
CA GLU A 79 15.25 7.34 15.11
C GLU A 79 15.16 5.88 15.52
N ILE A 80 16.08 5.44 16.39
CA ILE A 80 16.17 4.04 16.80
C ILE A 80 16.22 3.95 18.32
N ASN A 81 15.23 3.27 18.89
CA ASN A 81 15.11 3.02 20.31
C ASN A 81 15.38 1.55 20.60
N ARG A 82 16.59 1.22 21.09
CA ARG A 82 16.98 -0.15 21.44
C ARG A 82 16.13 -0.74 22.56
N LYS A 83 15.86 0.03 23.60
CA LYS A 83 15.10 -0.39 24.79
C LYS A 83 13.71 -0.91 24.42
N GLN A 84 13.05 -0.26 23.46
CA GLN A 84 11.73 -0.63 22.98
C GLN A 84 11.77 -1.50 21.72
N SER A 85 12.96 -1.76 21.17
CA SER A 85 13.11 -2.43 19.87
C SER A 85 12.26 -1.77 18.78
N LYS A 86 12.26 -0.43 18.77
CA LYS A 86 11.42 0.42 17.90
C LYS A 86 12.30 1.24 16.96
N VAL A 87 11.94 1.25 15.69
CA VAL A 87 12.55 2.09 14.65
C VAL A 87 11.47 3.02 14.11
N THR A 88 11.72 4.32 14.19
CA THR A 88 10.83 5.37 13.67
C THR A 88 11.50 6.00 12.45
N VAL A 89 10.78 6.01 11.33
CA VAL A 89 11.26 6.53 10.05
C VAL A 89 10.34 7.64 9.60
N ASN A 90 10.89 8.84 9.42
CA ASN A 90 10.14 9.98 8.92
C ASN A 90 10.59 10.28 7.50
N GLY A 91 9.65 10.37 6.55
CA GLY A 91 9.99 10.65 5.17
C GLY A 91 8.83 10.53 4.19
N PHE A 92 9.14 10.73 2.91
CA PHE A 92 8.22 10.53 1.78
C PHE A 92 8.36 9.11 1.23
N VAL A 93 8.07 8.10 2.06
CA VAL A 93 8.33 6.69 1.78
C VAL A 93 7.11 5.82 2.01
N ASP A 94 7.01 4.70 1.29
CA ASP A 94 5.93 3.73 1.52
C ASP A 94 6.27 2.85 2.73
N PRO A 95 5.34 2.63 3.68
CA PRO A 95 5.58 1.83 4.87
C PRO A 95 5.98 0.39 4.53
N ASN A 96 5.35 -0.17 3.49
CA ASN A 96 5.64 -1.52 3.00
C ASN A 96 7.06 -1.64 2.43
N MET A 97 7.58 -0.60 1.77
CA MET A 97 8.97 -0.60 1.28
C MET A 97 9.97 -0.55 2.42
N VAL A 98 9.70 0.28 3.44
CA VAL A 98 10.54 0.35 4.65
C VAL A 98 10.58 -1.00 5.35
N LEU A 99 9.42 -1.66 5.53
CA LEU A 99 9.35 -2.97 6.16
C LEU A 99 10.15 -4.03 5.38
N LYS A 100 10.04 -4.05 4.04
CA LYS A 100 10.84 -4.94 3.18
C LYS A 100 12.34 -4.67 3.33
N ARG A 101 12.75 -3.40 3.40
CA ARG A 101 14.16 -3.01 3.55
C ARG A 101 14.75 -3.40 4.90
N VAL A 102 13.96 -3.27 5.98
CA VAL A 102 14.37 -3.74 7.30
C VAL A 102 14.54 -5.26 7.30
N ARG A 103 13.59 -5.99 6.69
CA ARG A 103 13.67 -7.46 6.56
C ARG A 103 14.88 -7.92 5.77
N SER A 104 15.28 -7.20 4.73
CA SER A 104 16.48 -7.52 3.93
C SER A 104 17.80 -7.38 4.70
N THR A 105 17.80 -6.68 5.84
CA THR A 105 18.97 -6.53 6.72
C THR A 105 19.21 -7.76 7.62
N GLY A 106 18.43 -8.84 7.43
CA GLY A 106 18.50 -10.07 8.23
C GLY A 106 17.50 -10.11 9.40
N LYS A 107 16.63 -9.10 9.53
CA LYS A 107 15.61 -9.02 10.58
C LYS A 107 14.25 -9.47 10.05
N LYS A 108 14.10 -10.77 9.81
CA LYS A 108 12.87 -11.37 9.22
C LYS A 108 11.61 -11.13 10.06
N ARG A 109 11.74 -11.10 11.39
CA ARG A 109 10.64 -10.86 12.35
C ARG A 109 10.29 -9.37 12.53
N ALA A 110 10.55 -8.54 11.53
CA ALA A 110 10.17 -7.13 11.56
C ALA A 110 8.68 -7.01 11.22
N GLU A 111 7.96 -6.26 12.05
CA GLU A 111 6.52 -6.00 11.97
C GLU A 111 6.26 -4.52 12.22
N PHE A 112 5.10 -4.01 11.81
CA PHE A 112 4.71 -2.65 12.16
C PHE A 112 4.49 -2.51 13.66
N TRP A 113 4.74 -1.32 14.19
CA TRP A 113 4.48 -1.06 15.60
C TRP A 113 2.97 -1.18 15.88
N PRO A 114 2.57 -1.95 16.91
CA PRO A 114 1.17 -2.28 17.12
C PRO A 114 0.36 -1.14 17.74
N TYR A 115 0.98 -0.10 18.29
CA TYR A 115 0.28 0.98 18.99
C TYR A 115 0.31 2.26 18.17
N VAL A 116 -0.85 2.86 17.96
CA VAL A 116 -1.02 4.14 17.25
C VAL A 116 -1.74 5.14 18.14
N PRO A 117 -1.55 6.45 17.93
CA PRO A 117 -2.27 7.47 18.69
C PRO A 117 -3.79 7.34 18.48
N GLN A 118 -4.56 7.54 19.55
CA GLN A 118 -6.03 7.42 19.54
C GLN A 118 -6.71 8.28 18.47
N HIS A 119 -6.22 9.50 18.24
CA HIS A 119 -6.81 10.43 17.28
C HIS A 119 -6.66 10.02 15.81
N VAL A 120 -5.79 9.05 15.50
CA VAL A 120 -5.58 8.55 14.12
C VAL A 120 -6.52 7.38 13.80
N VAL A 121 -7.12 6.77 14.82
CA VAL A 121 -8.02 5.62 14.67
C VAL A 121 -9.44 6.11 14.48
N THR A 122 -10.16 5.55 13.50
CA THR A 122 -11.56 5.92 13.19
C THR A 122 -12.50 5.64 14.37
N PHE A 123 -12.31 4.52 15.05
CA PHE A 123 -13.12 4.08 16.20
C PHE A 123 -12.22 3.85 17.42
N PRO A 124 -11.77 4.92 18.10
CA PRO A 124 -10.84 4.78 19.23
C PRO A 124 -11.49 4.06 20.43
N HIS A 125 -12.82 4.12 20.55
CA HIS A 125 -13.59 3.57 21.67
C HIS A 125 -14.14 2.16 21.45
N ALA A 126 -13.85 1.50 20.33
CA ALA A 126 -14.36 0.16 20.07
C ALA A 126 -13.80 -0.88 21.07
N SER A 127 -14.62 -1.90 21.37
CA SER A 127 -14.23 -2.99 22.26
C SER A 127 -13.02 -3.76 21.67
N GLY A 128 -12.01 -4.04 22.49
CA GLY A 128 -10.77 -4.71 22.05
C GLY A 128 -9.69 -3.80 21.43
N VAL A 129 -9.95 -2.49 21.28
CA VAL A 129 -8.95 -1.49 20.85
C VAL A 129 -8.02 -1.07 22.00
N TYR A 130 -8.56 -1.01 23.22
CA TYR A 130 -7.82 -0.66 24.43
C TYR A 130 -7.11 -1.87 25.04
N ASP A 131 -5.78 -1.84 25.00
CA ASP A 131 -4.92 -2.78 25.72
C ASP A 131 -4.40 -2.15 27.01
N LYS A 132 -4.46 -2.85 28.14
CA LYS A 132 -3.84 -2.42 29.42
C LYS A 132 -2.32 -2.25 29.35
N ARG A 133 -1.69 -2.73 28.27
CA ARG A 133 -0.24 -2.66 28.01
C ARG A 133 0.15 -1.44 27.16
N ALA A 134 -0.83 -0.74 26.59
CA ALA A 134 -0.57 0.45 25.79
C ALA A 134 -0.24 1.65 26.71
N PRO A 135 0.73 2.50 26.35
CA PRO A 135 0.94 3.76 27.04
C PRO A 135 -0.26 4.70 26.90
N ALA A 136 -0.41 5.65 27.82
CA ALA A 136 -1.50 6.62 27.81
C ALA A 136 -1.63 7.32 26.44
N GLY A 137 -2.86 7.48 25.95
CA GLY A 137 -3.16 8.10 24.65
C GLY A 137 -2.88 7.22 23.41
N HIS A 138 -2.42 5.98 23.59
CA HIS A 138 -2.20 5.03 22.50
C HIS A 138 -3.21 3.88 22.55
N VAL A 139 -3.54 3.35 21.38
CA VAL A 139 -4.45 2.22 21.18
C VAL A 139 -3.84 1.23 20.19
N LYS A 140 -4.33 0.00 20.21
CA LYS A 140 -3.87 -1.03 19.27
C LYS A 140 -4.33 -0.67 17.85
N ASN A 141 -3.42 -0.80 16.88
CA ASN A 141 -3.66 -0.62 15.46
C ASN A 141 -4.47 -1.80 14.91
N VAL A 142 -5.77 -1.81 15.20
CA VAL A 142 -6.71 -2.79 14.66
C VAL A 142 -7.23 -2.23 13.34
N GLN A 143 -6.55 -2.56 12.24
CA GLN A 143 -6.91 -2.08 10.89
C GLN A 143 -8.16 -2.77 10.33
N THR A 144 -8.68 -3.79 11.02
CA THR A 144 -9.85 -4.54 10.58
C THR A 144 -10.58 -5.01 11.81
N PHE A 145 -11.65 -4.30 12.17
CA PHE A 145 -12.79 -5.00 12.73
C PHE A 145 -13.51 -5.61 11.53
N PRO A 146 -13.87 -6.91 11.52
CA PRO A 146 -15.05 -7.28 10.76
C PRO A 146 -16.13 -6.40 11.35
N ALA A 147 -16.67 -5.50 10.53
CA ALA A 147 -17.77 -4.69 10.95
C ALA A 147 -18.80 -5.67 11.53
N SER A 148 -19.02 -5.60 12.84
CA SER A 148 -20.18 -6.22 13.48
C SER A 148 -21.36 -5.35 13.08
N ILE A 149 -21.61 -5.30 11.77
CA ILE A 149 -22.79 -4.73 11.12
C ILE A 149 -24.00 -5.36 11.79
N ASP A 150 -23.93 -6.66 12.09
CA ASP A 150 -24.96 -7.41 12.81
C ASP A 150 -25.32 -6.85 14.20
N THR A 151 -24.36 -6.26 14.93
CA THR A 151 -24.66 -5.63 16.22
C THR A 151 -25.01 -4.17 16.08
N GLU A 152 -24.40 -3.43 15.16
CA GLU A 152 -24.68 -2.01 14.97
C GLU A 152 -26.02 -1.77 14.29
N GLU A 153 -26.39 -2.53 13.25
CA GLU A 153 -27.73 -2.46 12.63
C GLU A 153 -28.82 -2.90 13.61
N LYS A 154 -28.55 -3.94 14.40
CA LYS A 154 -29.46 -4.38 15.46
C LYS A 154 -29.58 -3.34 16.57
N LEU A 155 -28.48 -2.68 16.97
CA LEU A 155 -28.50 -1.57 17.91
C LEU A 155 -29.22 -0.34 17.35
N MET A 156 -28.98 0.02 16.09
CA MET A 156 -29.68 1.11 15.40
C MET A 156 -31.18 0.82 15.23
N SER A 157 -31.55 -0.45 15.05
CA SER A 157 -32.95 -0.90 14.98
C SER A 157 -33.70 -0.83 16.33
N TYR A 158 -32.99 -0.81 17.47
CA TYR A 158 -33.61 -0.56 18.78
C TYR A 158 -33.95 0.92 19.03
N PHE A 159 -33.41 1.84 18.22
CA PHE A 159 -33.70 3.29 18.32
C PHE A 159 -34.49 3.83 17.11
N SER A 160 -34.91 2.98 16.18
CA SER A 160 -35.73 3.40 15.03
C SER A 160 -37.18 3.65 15.45
N GLU A 161 -37.64 4.91 15.35
CA GLU A 161 -39.03 5.33 15.64
C GLU A 161 -40.09 4.66 14.74
N ASP A 162 -39.71 4.25 13.53
CA ASP A 162 -40.63 3.62 12.56
C ASP A 162 -41.00 2.17 12.91
N ASN A 163 -40.30 1.55 13.88
CA ASN A 163 -40.62 0.21 14.35
C ASN A 163 -41.35 0.27 15.69
N VAL A 164 -42.65 -0.04 15.67
CA VAL A 164 -43.53 -0.06 16.84
C VAL A 164 -43.03 -0.99 17.97
N ASN A 165 -42.17 -1.95 17.64
CA ASN A 165 -41.56 -2.89 18.59
C ASN A 165 -40.12 -2.52 19.02
N ALA A 166 -39.54 -1.41 18.54
CA ALA A 166 -38.14 -1.06 18.83
C ALA A 166 -37.93 -0.37 20.19
N CYS A 167 -38.93 0.32 20.74
CA CYS A 167 -38.80 1.05 22.00
C CYS A 167 -38.76 0.11 23.21
N SER A 168 -37.58 -0.42 23.52
CA SER A 168 -37.38 -1.43 24.57
C SER A 168 -36.23 -1.13 25.54
N ILE A 169 -35.59 0.04 25.43
CA ILE A 169 -34.53 0.49 26.33
C ILE A 169 -34.96 1.81 26.97
N MET A 170 -35.39 1.74 28.23
CA MET A 170 -35.50 2.86 29.18
C MET A 170 -34.32 2.83 30.14
#